data_AF-A0A0P8ADP7-F1
#
_entry.id   AF-A0A0P8ADP7-F1
#
_cell.length_a   1.000
_cell.length_b   1.000
_cell.length_c   1.000
_cell.angle_alpha   90.00
_cell.angle_beta   90.00
_cell.angle_gamma   90.00
#
_symmetry.space_group_name_H-M   'P 1'
#
loop_
_entity.id
_entity.type
_entity.pdbx_description
1 polymer ?
#
loop_
_entity_poly.entity_id
_entity_poly.type
_entity_poly.pdbx_seq_one_letter_code
_entity_poly.pdbx_strand_id
1 'polypeptide(L)'
;MEPLTWSGALGPFLNPIMLAALVVFALGFVTNMLLTLAGVRAGEVQINPDHTLTMDRTPVDYALMAMKYAVLLFVACCVGYIVGGMVMPGLEAKGIIGGMAARLTPVWIALVVVFGLSISFKRKLGLYGKLFDSPIGMVGFGLVMFWIFSAAFAGVVATHGPIDVISQMRNEVPGSALPAPDEGMYPYYLLGGDNLGRDVFSRMIYGGQEVLKITPAATLFAFMVGVTLGLPAGYFGGKLDTSITFIANLALAFPVILLFFLLVTPEIVAAGVPQYMSMVLFVFPIIFFVVLFNSRYHTQAPKRNLLVAATLVIGLWAYLSLISNADDPDLPLIFRLWPKPLDLFDIQGNILIVFVSVVFVNSPTVFRIVRGIVLDIKTRDYVAAGQTRGEGPWYIMLWEILPNARGPLIVDFCLRIGYTTILLGTLGFFGLGVSPESPDWGSTINEGRRLLTIYPHPALPPALALMSLVLGLNLLADGLREESLKD
;
A
#
# COMPACT_ATOMS: atom_id res chain seq x y z
N MET A 1 -26.89 25.86 -11.78
CA MET A 1 -25.74 26.25 -10.92
C MET A 1 -24.53 26.41 -11.82
N GLU A 2 -23.67 27.39 -11.57
CA GLU A 2 -22.44 27.57 -12.34
C GLU A 2 -21.41 26.49 -11.97
N PRO A 3 -20.52 26.09 -12.90
CA PRO A 3 -19.47 25.14 -12.60
C PRO A 3 -18.45 25.73 -11.62
N LEU A 4 -17.91 24.89 -10.74
CA LEU A 4 -16.90 25.29 -9.77
C LEU A 4 -15.57 25.61 -10.47
N THR A 5 -14.90 26.66 -9.99
CA THR A 5 -13.49 26.90 -10.36
C THR A 5 -12.56 25.99 -9.57
N TRP A 6 -11.35 25.74 -10.06
CA TRP A 6 -10.37 24.89 -9.38
C TRP A 6 -9.97 25.39 -7.98
N SER A 7 -9.72 26.69 -7.87
CA SER A 7 -9.13 27.32 -6.69
C SER A 7 -10.09 28.22 -5.91
N GLY A 8 -11.32 28.40 -6.38
CA GLY A 8 -12.34 29.21 -5.70
C GLY A 8 -11.87 30.64 -5.41
N ALA A 9 -12.32 31.19 -4.29
CA ALA A 9 -12.02 32.55 -3.85
C ALA A 9 -10.55 32.76 -3.44
N LEU A 10 -9.80 31.68 -3.14
CA LEU A 10 -8.37 31.75 -2.81
C LEU A 10 -7.48 31.85 -4.04
N GLY A 11 -8.00 31.46 -5.21
CA GLY A 11 -7.29 31.47 -6.49
C GLY A 11 -6.54 32.76 -6.79
N PRO A 12 -7.20 33.93 -6.74
CA PRO A 12 -6.56 35.22 -7.03
C PRO A 12 -5.35 35.55 -6.14
N PHE A 13 -5.27 34.98 -4.94
CA PHE A 13 -4.19 35.26 -3.98
C PHE A 13 -3.09 34.21 -4.02
N LEU A 14 -3.45 32.92 -4.00
CA LEU A 14 -2.47 31.83 -3.88
C LEU A 14 -1.89 31.40 -5.24
N ASN A 15 -2.64 31.50 -6.35
CA ASN A 15 -2.14 31.09 -7.66
C ASN A 15 -0.90 31.90 -8.11
N PRO A 16 -0.87 33.25 -8.01
CA PRO A 16 0.32 34.01 -8.39
C PRO A 16 1.55 33.65 -7.54
N ILE A 17 1.36 33.37 -6.25
CA ILE A 17 2.44 32.99 -5.33
C ILE A 17 2.97 31.60 -5.69
N MET A 18 2.08 30.63 -5.96
CA MET A 18 2.48 29.30 -6.44
C MET A 18 3.23 29.37 -7.76
N LEU A 19 2.77 30.18 -8.71
CA LEU A 19 3.43 30.36 -9.99
C LEU A 19 4.83 30.97 -9.81
N ALA A 20 4.95 32.00 -8.96
CA ALA A 20 6.24 32.60 -8.63
C ALA A 20 7.19 31.57 -8.00
N ALA A 21 6.69 30.74 -7.07
CA ALA A 21 7.47 29.66 -6.47
C ALA A 21 7.97 28.66 -7.54
N LEU A 22 7.10 28.22 -8.45
CA LEU A 22 7.47 27.31 -9.53
C LEU A 22 8.52 27.93 -10.47
N VAL A 23 8.37 29.20 -10.83
CA VAL A 23 9.34 29.92 -11.67
C VAL A 23 10.69 30.04 -10.97
N VAL A 24 10.71 30.42 -9.69
CA VAL A 24 11.95 30.49 -8.89
C VAL A 24 12.62 29.13 -8.78
N PHE A 25 11.84 28.06 -8.59
CA PHE A 25 12.37 26.70 -8.57
C PHE A 25 12.99 26.31 -9.92
N ALA A 26 12.29 26.55 -11.03
CA ALA A 26 12.76 26.21 -12.36
C ALA A 26 14.04 26.99 -12.73
N LEU A 27 14.08 28.29 -12.43
CA LEU A 27 15.27 29.12 -12.63
C LEU A 27 16.43 28.62 -11.75
N GLY A 28 16.18 28.38 -10.46
CA GLY A 28 17.19 27.83 -9.55
C GLY A 28 17.73 26.48 -10.02
N PHE A 29 16.88 25.60 -10.53
CA PHE A 29 17.27 24.30 -11.08
C PHE A 29 18.17 24.45 -12.31
N VAL A 30 17.76 25.29 -13.29
CA VAL A 30 18.56 25.55 -14.49
C VAL A 30 19.90 26.19 -14.13
N THR A 31 19.90 27.18 -13.23
CA THR A 31 21.13 27.82 -12.74
C THR A 31 22.05 26.81 -12.05
N ASN A 32 21.51 25.97 -11.15
CA ASN A 32 22.28 24.92 -10.49
C ASN A 32 22.89 23.93 -11.51
N MET A 33 22.09 23.50 -12.48
CA MET A 33 22.55 22.59 -13.54
C MET A 33 23.69 23.21 -14.36
N LEU A 34 23.53 24.46 -14.82
CA LEU A 34 24.55 25.16 -15.62
C LEU A 34 25.84 25.41 -14.83
N LEU A 35 25.74 25.83 -13.57
CA LEU A 35 26.90 26.06 -12.71
C LEU A 35 27.66 24.77 -12.41
N THR A 36 26.93 23.68 -12.16
CA THR A 36 27.54 22.36 -11.92
C THR A 36 28.26 21.86 -13.18
N LEU A 37 27.65 22.02 -14.36
CA LEU A 37 28.28 21.69 -15.64
C LEU A 37 29.51 22.56 -15.94
N ALA A 38 29.51 23.81 -15.49
CA ALA A 38 30.66 24.72 -15.57
C ALA A 38 31.76 24.43 -14.52
N GLY A 39 31.60 23.39 -13.70
CA GLY A 39 32.58 22.97 -12.70
C GLY A 39 32.54 23.74 -11.37
N VAL A 40 31.57 24.63 -11.18
CA VAL A 40 31.35 25.31 -9.90
C VAL A 40 30.71 24.32 -8.92
N ARG A 41 31.31 24.17 -7.73
CA ARG A 41 30.80 23.28 -6.66
C ARG A 41 30.19 24.09 -5.53
N ALA A 42 29.39 23.41 -4.69
CA ALA A 42 28.90 23.97 -3.44
C ALA A 42 30.09 24.31 -2.52
N GLY A 43 29.94 25.36 -1.71
CA GLY A 43 30.96 25.77 -0.76
C GLY A 43 31.20 24.72 0.33
N GLU A 44 32.45 24.48 0.67
CA GLU A 44 32.80 23.61 1.81
C GLU A 44 32.69 24.39 3.13
N VAL A 45 32.12 23.74 4.14
CA VAL A 45 32.08 24.31 5.50
C VAL A 45 33.45 24.09 6.14
N GLN A 46 34.17 25.17 6.40
CA GLN A 46 35.44 25.12 7.12
C GLN A 46 35.19 25.29 8.62
N ILE A 47 35.75 24.37 9.40
CA ILE A 47 35.76 24.45 10.86
C ILE A 47 37.07 25.11 11.27
N ASN A 48 36.97 26.32 11.81
CA ASN A 48 38.14 27.06 12.27
C ASN A 48 38.69 26.45 13.57
N PRO A 49 39.99 26.69 13.88
CA PRO A 49 40.62 26.19 15.10
C PRO A 49 39.96 26.65 16.41
N ASP A 50 39.17 27.72 16.37
CA ASP A 50 38.39 28.25 17.49
C ASP A 50 36.98 27.62 17.61
N HIS A 51 36.74 26.52 16.87
CA HIS A 51 35.44 25.85 16.73
C HIS A 51 34.34 26.72 16.09
N THR A 52 34.68 27.86 15.47
CA THR A 52 33.71 28.61 14.65
C THR A 52 33.57 27.98 13.26
N LEU A 53 32.39 28.12 12.66
CA LEU A 53 32.09 27.62 11.32
C LEU A 53 32.08 28.79 10.34
N THR A 54 32.94 28.74 9.33
CA THR A 54 32.90 29.68 8.20
C THR A 54 32.53 28.92 6.93
N MET A 55 31.54 29.43 6.21
CA MET A 55 31.08 28.84 4.95
C MET A 55 31.12 29.91 3.86
N ASP A 56 32.01 29.73 2.88
CA ASP A 56 32.03 30.55 1.68
C ASP A 56 30.94 30.07 0.72
N ARG A 57 29.81 30.78 0.71
CA ARG A 57 28.67 30.43 -0.14
C ARG A 57 28.98 30.70 -1.60
N THR A 58 28.89 29.67 -2.44
CA THR A 58 29.06 29.79 -3.88
C THR A 58 27.72 30.11 -4.55
N PRO A 59 27.71 30.54 -5.84
CA PRO A 59 26.46 30.71 -6.59
C PRO A 59 25.56 29.46 -6.64
N VAL A 60 26.17 28.26 -6.55
CA VAL A 60 25.45 26.98 -6.44
C VAL A 60 24.64 26.93 -5.13
N ASP A 61 25.21 27.37 -4.01
CA ASP A 61 24.51 27.39 -2.72
C ASP A 61 23.28 28.31 -2.73
N TYR A 62 23.38 29.46 -3.40
CA TYR A 62 22.24 30.36 -3.57
C TYR A 62 21.15 29.75 -4.46
N ALA A 63 21.53 29.04 -5.53
CA ALA A 63 20.58 28.34 -6.39
C ALA A 63 19.85 27.22 -5.62
N LEU A 64 20.57 26.41 -4.85
CA LEU A 64 19.98 25.37 -3.99
C LEU A 64 19.07 25.95 -2.91
N MET A 65 19.47 27.07 -2.30
CA MET A 65 18.67 27.77 -1.30
C MET A 65 17.37 28.34 -1.89
N ALA A 66 17.46 28.95 -3.08
CA ALA A 66 16.28 29.44 -3.81
C ALA A 66 15.30 28.30 -4.13
N MET A 67 15.82 27.16 -4.61
CA MET A 67 15.00 25.97 -4.87
C MET A 67 14.31 25.47 -3.58
N LYS A 68 15.05 25.39 -2.46
CA LYS A 68 14.49 24.95 -1.17
C LYS A 68 13.36 25.87 -0.68
N TYR A 69 13.56 27.18 -0.70
CA TYR A 69 12.52 28.13 -0.27
C TYR A 69 11.34 28.18 -1.23
N ALA A 70 11.58 28.02 -2.53
CA ALA A 70 10.50 27.87 -3.52
C ALA A 70 9.63 26.66 -3.24
N VAL A 71 10.22 25.50 -2.92
CA VAL A 71 9.47 24.30 -2.52
C VAL A 71 8.68 24.55 -1.24
N LEU A 72 9.29 25.16 -0.21
CA LEU A 72 8.60 25.47 1.04
C LEU A 72 7.42 26.43 0.84
N LEU A 73 7.60 27.46 0.00
CA LEU A 73 6.55 28.41 -0.34
C LEU A 73 5.41 27.71 -1.10
N PHE A 74 5.73 26.84 -2.07
CA PHE A 74 4.74 26.05 -2.79
C PHE A 74 3.93 25.16 -1.84
N VAL A 75 4.61 24.45 -0.93
CA VAL A 75 3.96 23.61 0.09
C VAL A 75 3.08 24.46 1.01
N ALA A 76 3.54 25.63 1.45
CA ALA A 76 2.75 26.54 2.26
C ALA A 76 1.47 27.00 1.54
N CYS A 77 1.53 27.29 0.24
CA CYS A 77 0.35 27.58 -0.57
C CYS A 77 -0.61 26.39 -0.66
N CYS A 78 -0.11 25.16 -0.85
CA CYS A 78 -0.94 23.96 -0.82
C CYS A 78 -1.64 23.77 0.53
N VAL A 79 -0.93 23.98 1.64
CA VAL A 79 -1.52 23.97 2.99
C VAL A 79 -2.58 25.07 3.12
N GLY A 80 -2.32 26.26 2.58
CA GLY A 80 -3.29 27.35 2.51
C GLY A 80 -4.58 26.97 1.80
N TYR A 81 -4.50 26.25 0.67
CA TYR A 81 -5.68 25.71 -0.02
C TYR A 81 -6.44 24.67 0.80
N ILE A 82 -5.73 23.78 1.48
CA ILE A 82 -6.34 22.74 2.32
C ILE A 82 -7.08 23.38 3.49
N VAL A 83 -6.40 24.23 4.28
CA VAL A 83 -6.97 24.89 5.46
C VAL A 83 -8.08 25.85 5.06
N GLY A 84 -7.88 26.64 4.01
CA GLY A 84 -8.89 27.55 3.49
C GLY A 84 -10.14 26.82 3.00
N GLY A 85 -9.98 25.68 2.34
CA GLY A 85 -11.08 24.81 1.91
C GLY A 85 -11.92 24.27 3.08
N MET A 86 -11.29 23.96 4.21
CA MET A 86 -12.00 23.49 5.42
C MET A 86 -12.85 24.59 6.06
N VAL A 87 -12.35 25.82 6.10
CA VAL A 87 -12.94 26.91 6.89
C VAL A 87 -13.96 27.73 6.09
N MET A 88 -13.80 27.86 4.77
CA MET A 88 -14.66 28.73 3.98
C MET A 88 -16.13 28.26 3.92
N PRO A 89 -17.11 29.18 3.97
CA PRO A 89 -18.52 28.84 3.77
C PRO A 89 -18.86 28.78 2.27
N GLY A 90 -19.68 27.79 1.88
CA GLY A 90 -20.14 27.62 0.49
C GLY A 90 -19.17 26.87 -0.42
N LEU A 91 -19.70 26.16 -1.41
CA LEU A 91 -18.92 25.32 -2.33
C LEU A 91 -18.21 26.14 -3.41
N GLU A 92 -18.86 27.19 -3.91
CA GLU A 92 -18.30 28.09 -4.93
C GLU A 92 -17.04 28.82 -4.42
N ALA A 93 -17.06 29.27 -3.16
CA ALA A 93 -15.91 29.92 -2.53
C ALA A 93 -14.73 28.97 -2.32
N LYS A 94 -15.00 27.70 -2.01
CA LYS A 94 -13.98 26.65 -1.83
C LYS A 94 -13.32 26.24 -3.15
N GLY A 95 -14.09 26.28 -4.25
CA GLY A 95 -13.69 25.66 -5.51
C GLY A 95 -13.51 24.14 -5.37
N ILE A 96 -12.96 23.50 -6.42
CA ILE A 96 -12.77 22.04 -6.47
C ILE A 96 -11.76 21.58 -5.42
N ILE A 97 -10.58 22.22 -5.34
CA ILE A 97 -9.51 21.82 -4.41
C ILE A 97 -9.97 21.99 -2.96
N GLY A 98 -10.60 23.13 -2.64
CA GLY A 98 -11.13 23.37 -1.30
C GLY A 98 -12.30 22.45 -0.96
N GLY A 99 -13.14 22.09 -1.95
CA GLY A 99 -14.22 21.12 -1.80
C GLY A 99 -13.70 19.73 -1.46
N MET A 100 -12.67 19.25 -2.17
CA MET A 100 -12.00 17.98 -1.86
C MET A 100 -11.34 18.03 -0.48
N ALA A 101 -10.63 19.11 -0.15
CA ALA A 101 -9.98 19.28 1.15
C ALA A 101 -11.00 19.25 2.30
N ALA A 102 -12.16 19.91 2.13
CA ALA A 102 -13.25 19.88 3.09
C ALA A 102 -13.83 18.48 3.27
N ARG A 103 -14.01 17.72 2.18
CA ARG A 103 -14.47 16.33 2.24
C ARG A 103 -13.47 15.41 2.94
N LEU A 104 -12.18 15.66 2.76
CA LEU A 104 -11.08 14.94 3.42
C LEU A 104 -10.83 15.39 4.87
N THR A 105 -11.63 16.29 5.45
CA THR A 105 -11.43 16.77 6.84
C THR A 105 -11.26 15.64 7.86
N PRO A 106 -12.05 14.54 7.86
CA PRO A 106 -11.83 13.41 8.77
C PRO A 106 -10.44 12.77 8.62
N VAL A 107 -9.93 12.69 7.39
CA VAL A 107 -8.60 12.15 7.06
C VAL A 107 -7.50 13.05 7.60
N TRP A 108 -7.62 14.36 7.39
CA TRP A 108 -6.65 15.34 7.88
C TRP A 108 -6.57 15.36 9.40
N ILE A 109 -7.73 15.34 10.09
CA ILE A 109 -7.80 15.27 11.55
C ILE A 109 -7.13 13.99 12.05
N ALA A 110 -7.45 12.83 11.45
CA ALA A 110 -6.84 11.56 11.83
C ALA A 110 -5.32 11.58 11.63
N LEU A 111 -4.82 12.13 10.51
CA LEU A 111 -3.38 12.31 10.28
C LEU A 111 -2.73 13.18 11.36
N VAL A 112 -3.30 14.34 11.68
CA VAL A 112 -2.76 15.24 12.71
C VAL A 112 -2.71 14.55 14.07
N VAL A 113 -3.77 13.84 14.43
CA VAL A 113 -3.83 13.09 15.70
C VAL A 113 -2.78 11.98 15.73
N VAL A 114 -2.68 11.16 14.68
CA VAL A 114 -1.71 10.07 14.63
C VAL A 114 -0.28 10.62 14.63
N PHE A 115 0.05 11.62 13.81
CA PHE A 115 1.38 12.22 13.84
C PHE A 115 1.71 12.86 15.18
N GLY A 116 0.76 13.58 15.79
CA GLY A 116 0.93 14.22 17.10
C GLY A 116 1.24 13.19 18.19
N LEU A 117 0.48 12.09 18.23
CA LEU A 117 0.72 10.99 19.17
C LEU A 117 2.05 10.29 18.89
N SER A 118 2.33 9.95 17.64
CA SER A 118 3.53 9.21 17.26
C SER A 118 4.81 9.99 17.55
N ILE A 119 4.83 11.29 17.29
CA ILE A 119 5.98 12.16 17.62
C ILE A 119 6.11 12.32 19.15
N SER A 120 5.00 12.51 19.86
CA SER A 120 5.02 12.70 21.32
C SER A 120 5.52 11.45 22.07
N PHE A 121 5.16 10.26 21.58
CA PHE A 121 5.51 8.99 22.21
C PHE A 121 6.66 8.25 21.52
N LYS A 122 7.38 8.87 20.56
CA LYS A 122 8.39 8.18 19.73
C LYS A 122 9.44 7.41 20.54
N ARG A 123 9.88 7.95 21.69
CA ARG A 123 10.86 7.30 22.57
C ARG A 123 10.37 6.00 23.22
N LYS A 124 9.06 5.75 23.27
CA LYS A 124 8.44 4.57 23.90
C LYS A 124 7.99 3.50 22.89
N LEU A 125 7.97 3.81 21.60
CA LEU A 125 7.34 2.96 20.57
C LEU A 125 8.33 2.04 19.83
N GLY A 126 9.59 1.96 20.28
CA GLY A 126 10.60 1.08 19.67
C GLY A 126 10.85 1.43 18.21
N LEU A 127 10.86 0.42 17.33
CA LEU A 127 11.11 0.58 15.89
C LEU A 127 10.12 1.54 15.21
N TYR A 128 8.85 1.52 15.60
CA TYR A 128 7.84 2.44 15.07
C TYR A 128 8.18 3.89 15.43
N GLY A 129 8.72 4.14 16.63
CA GLY A 129 9.13 5.48 17.05
C GLY A 129 10.29 6.03 16.23
N LYS A 130 11.27 5.17 15.89
CA LYS A 130 12.44 5.54 15.08
C LYS A 130 12.08 6.01 13.68
N LEU A 131 10.96 5.53 13.13
CA LEU A 131 10.44 5.99 11.84
C LEU A 131 10.24 7.52 11.80
N PHE A 132 9.91 8.14 12.94
CA PHE A 132 9.71 9.58 13.07
C PHE A 132 11.02 10.37 13.31
N ASP A 133 12.17 9.71 13.25
CA ASP A 133 13.48 10.35 13.20
C ASP A 133 13.99 10.51 11.75
N SER A 134 13.43 9.76 10.78
CA SER A 134 13.73 9.93 9.35
C SER A 134 12.63 10.72 8.63
N PRO A 135 12.94 11.86 7.98
CA PRO A 135 11.96 12.63 7.20
C PRO A 135 11.34 11.83 6.06
N ILE A 136 12.10 10.93 5.44
CA ILE A 136 11.64 10.06 4.35
C ILE A 136 10.57 9.11 4.89
N GLY A 137 10.84 8.48 6.04
CA GLY A 137 9.90 7.62 6.74
C GLY A 137 8.61 8.32 7.12
N MET A 138 8.70 9.56 7.62
CA MET A 138 7.52 10.37 7.95
C MET A 138 6.65 10.69 6.73
N VAL A 139 7.25 11.07 5.59
CA VAL A 139 6.51 11.34 4.36
C VAL A 139 5.83 10.06 3.85
N GLY A 140 6.56 8.94 3.82
CA GLY A 140 6.01 7.65 3.44
C GLY A 140 4.84 7.22 4.32
N PHE A 141 5.02 7.31 5.64
CA PHE A 141 3.97 7.04 6.62
C PHE A 141 2.74 7.92 6.40
N GLY A 142 2.94 9.21 6.15
CA GLY A 142 1.86 10.17 5.87
C GLY A 142 1.03 9.79 4.64
N LEU A 143 1.67 9.42 3.53
CA LEU A 143 0.99 9.01 2.30
C LEU A 143 0.22 7.70 2.47
N VAL A 144 0.80 6.71 3.15
CA VAL A 144 0.11 5.43 3.41
C VAL A 144 -1.09 5.65 4.34
N MET A 145 -0.91 6.38 5.44
CA MET A 145 -2.00 6.69 6.38
C MET A 145 -3.08 7.56 5.73
N PHE A 146 -2.73 8.47 4.83
CA PHE A 146 -3.70 9.25 4.07
C PHE A 146 -4.67 8.35 3.32
N TRP A 147 -4.17 7.35 2.59
CA TRP A 147 -5.01 6.40 1.86
C TRP A 147 -5.76 5.45 2.78
N ILE A 148 -5.16 4.99 3.87
CA ILE A 148 -5.84 4.15 4.87
C ILE A 148 -7.02 4.90 5.47
N PHE A 149 -6.86 6.15 5.88
CA PHE A 149 -7.96 6.94 6.43
C PHE A 149 -8.98 7.35 5.36
N SER A 150 -8.53 7.67 4.14
CA SER A 150 -9.45 7.95 3.02
C SER A 150 -10.34 6.75 2.72
N ALA A 151 -9.76 5.55 2.73
CA ALA A 151 -10.50 4.30 2.60
C ALA A 151 -11.40 4.03 3.81
N ALA A 152 -10.91 4.20 5.05
CA ALA A 152 -11.71 3.97 6.25
C ALA A 152 -12.92 4.92 6.35
N PHE A 153 -12.77 6.17 5.92
CA PHE A 153 -13.82 7.19 5.93
C PHE A 153 -14.52 7.37 4.58
N ALA A 154 -14.40 6.42 3.65
CA ALA A 154 -14.91 6.56 2.28
C ALA A 154 -16.41 6.95 2.23
N GLY A 155 -17.24 6.42 3.13
CA GLY A 155 -18.67 6.75 3.19
C GLY A 155 -18.99 8.22 3.53
N VAL A 156 -18.04 8.95 4.14
CA VAL A 156 -18.19 10.39 4.47
C VAL A 156 -17.40 11.27 3.50
N VAL A 157 -16.23 10.78 3.09
CA VAL A 157 -15.32 11.49 2.18
C VAL A 157 -15.89 11.51 0.76
N ALA A 158 -16.39 10.38 0.26
CA ALA A 158 -16.97 10.30 -1.06
C ALA A 158 -18.23 11.18 -1.17
N THR A 159 -18.46 11.71 -2.37
CA THR A 159 -19.57 12.61 -2.65
C THR A 159 -20.81 11.88 -3.15
N HIS A 160 -20.62 10.75 -3.82
CA HIS A 160 -21.65 9.89 -4.42
C HIS A 160 -21.29 8.42 -4.23
N GLY A 161 -22.21 7.50 -4.50
CA GLY A 161 -21.88 6.08 -4.58
C GLY A 161 -20.89 5.81 -5.73
N PRO A 162 -19.99 4.82 -5.58
CA PRO A 162 -18.95 4.53 -6.58
C PRO A 162 -19.49 3.95 -7.89
N ILE A 163 -20.72 3.43 -7.85
CA ILE A 163 -21.43 2.81 -8.98
C ILE A 163 -22.64 3.63 -9.42
N ASP A 164 -22.96 4.73 -8.73
CA ASP A 164 -24.13 5.54 -9.05
C ASP A 164 -23.93 6.22 -10.41
N VAL A 165 -24.89 6.03 -11.30
CA VAL A 165 -24.82 6.53 -12.68
C VAL A 165 -25.81 7.66 -12.88
N ILE A 166 -25.32 8.83 -13.26
CA ILE A 166 -26.14 9.97 -13.68
C ILE A 166 -25.86 10.24 -15.15
N SER A 167 -26.78 9.87 -16.04
CA SER A 167 -26.55 9.90 -17.49
C SER A 167 -26.21 11.28 -18.04
N GLN A 168 -26.71 12.35 -17.41
CA GLN A 168 -26.41 13.74 -17.79
C GLN A 168 -25.00 14.18 -17.40
N MET A 169 -24.33 13.47 -16.48
CA MET A 169 -22.98 13.77 -16.02
C MET A 169 -21.89 13.03 -16.82
N ARG A 170 -22.26 12.43 -17.95
CA ARG A 170 -21.34 11.63 -18.77
C ARG A 170 -20.25 12.50 -19.39
N ASN A 171 -18.99 12.18 -19.07
CA ASN A 171 -17.79 12.94 -19.49
C ASN A 171 -17.81 14.43 -19.08
N GLU A 172 -18.62 14.79 -18.10
CA GLU A 172 -18.66 16.15 -17.59
C GLU A 172 -17.33 16.52 -16.92
N VAL A 173 -16.93 17.78 -17.10
CA VAL A 173 -15.64 18.28 -16.62
C VAL A 173 -15.61 18.42 -15.09
N PRO A 174 -14.42 18.47 -14.46
CA PRO A 174 -14.30 18.74 -13.04
C PRO A 174 -15.04 20.01 -12.62
N GLY A 175 -15.85 19.93 -11.57
CA GLY A 175 -16.63 21.05 -11.05
C GLY A 175 -18.01 21.22 -11.67
N SER A 176 -18.44 20.34 -12.60
CA SER A 176 -19.81 20.38 -13.14
C SER A 176 -20.87 20.16 -12.05
N ALA A 177 -21.92 20.97 -12.09
CA ALA A 177 -23.06 20.90 -11.18
C ALA A 177 -24.07 19.85 -11.65
N LEU A 178 -24.74 19.18 -10.70
CA LEU A 178 -25.83 18.28 -11.04
C LEU A 178 -27.04 19.09 -11.57
N PRO A 179 -27.71 18.63 -12.65
CA PRO A 179 -28.85 19.34 -13.22
C PRO A 179 -30.08 19.40 -12.31
N ALA A 180 -30.28 18.39 -11.46
CA ALA A 180 -31.33 18.33 -10.45
C ALA A 180 -30.88 17.41 -9.29
N PRO A 181 -30.13 17.92 -8.31
CA PRO A 181 -29.69 17.10 -7.18
C PRO A 181 -30.89 16.76 -6.28
N ASP A 182 -31.05 15.48 -5.95
CA ASP A 182 -31.99 15.04 -4.92
C ASP A 182 -31.62 15.63 -3.55
N GLU A 183 -32.60 15.74 -2.65
CA GLU A 183 -32.36 16.23 -1.29
C GLU A 183 -31.31 15.36 -0.58
N GLY A 184 -30.19 15.99 -0.17
CA GLY A 184 -29.08 15.32 0.51
C GLY A 184 -27.95 14.82 -0.41
N MET A 185 -28.12 14.85 -1.74
CA MET A 185 -27.05 14.54 -2.68
C MET A 185 -26.04 15.69 -2.76
N TYR A 186 -24.77 15.37 -3.00
CA TYR A 186 -23.77 16.41 -3.17
C TYR A 186 -23.93 17.10 -4.54
N PRO A 187 -24.02 18.43 -4.63
CA PRO A 187 -24.51 19.09 -5.83
C PRO A 187 -23.51 19.18 -7.00
N TYR A 188 -22.28 18.65 -6.87
CA TYR A 188 -21.24 18.74 -7.90
C TYR A 188 -20.44 17.44 -8.06
N TYR A 189 -19.94 17.18 -9.27
CA TYR A 189 -18.86 16.21 -9.47
C TYR A 189 -17.50 16.92 -9.38
N LEU A 190 -16.81 16.74 -8.25
CA LEU A 190 -15.57 17.47 -7.96
C LEU A 190 -14.48 17.21 -9.01
N LEU A 191 -14.27 15.94 -9.37
CA LEU A 191 -13.28 15.53 -10.38
C LEU A 191 -13.92 15.16 -11.72
N GLY A 192 -15.19 15.53 -11.91
CA GLY A 192 -15.93 15.29 -13.14
C GLY A 192 -16.53 13.89 -13.21
N GLY A 193 -17.25 13.65 -14.30
CA GLY A 193 -17.91 12.38 -14.58
C GLY A 193 -17.12 11.52 -15.56
N ASP A 194 -17.18 10.21 -15.40
CA ASP A 194 -16.58 9.27 -16.34
C ASP A 194 -17.46 9.01 -17.58
N ASN A 195 -17.05 8.05 -18.41
CA ASN A 195 -17.71 7.69 -19.66
C ASN A 195 -19.10 7.04 -19.46
N LEU A 196 -19.47 6.63 -18.25
CA LEU A 196 -20.79 6.14 -17.89
C LEU A 196 -21.61 7.20 -17.15
N GLY A 197 -20.98 8.23 -16.58
CA GLY A 197 -21.64 9.27 -15.77
C GLY A 197 -21.50 9.03 -14.27
N ARG A 198 -20.52 8.24 -13.84
CA ARG A 198 -20.17 8.01 -12.42
C ARG A 198 -19.19 9.07 -11.95
N ASP A 199 -19.24 9.41 -10.67
CA ASP A 199 -18.35 10.41 -10.06
C ASP A 199 -16.92 9.88 -9.88
N VAL A 200 -15.96 10.53 -10.55
CA VAL A 200 -14.54 10.11 -10.55
C VAL A 200 -13.91 10.25 -9.16
N PHE A 201 -14.31 11.27 -8.39
CA PHE A 201 -13.76 11.48 -7.04
C PHE A 201 -14.16 10.34 -6.09
N SER A 202 -15.43 9.97 -6.07
CA SER A 202 -15.91 8.85 -5.25
C SER A 202 -15.28 7.53 -5.68
N ARG A 203 -15.16 7.26 -6.98
CA ARG A 203 -14.46 6.06 -7.50
C ARG A 203 -13.00 6.01 -7.06
N MET A 204 -12.29 7.14 -7.08
CA MET A 204 -10.91 7.22 -6.59
C MET A 204 -10.81 6.85 -5.08
N ILE A 205 -11.72 7.35 -4.25
CA ILE A 205 -11.70 7.07 -2.80
C ILE A 205 -12.07 5.61 -2.50
N TYR A 206 -13.15 5.10 -3.10
CA TYR A 206 -13.57 3.71 -2.92
C TYR A 206 -12.61 2.70 -3.54
N GLY A 207 -11.93 3.04 -4.64
CA GLY A 207 -10.86 2.20 -5.21
C GLY A 207 -9.71 1.97 -4.23
N GLY A 208 -9.42 2.95 -3.37
CA GLY A 208 -8.47 2.79 -2.28
C GLY A 208 -8.88 1.72 -1.27
N GLN A 209 -10.18 1.55 -1.00
CA GLN A 209 -10.67 0.47 -0.14
C GLN A 209 -10.40 -0.91 -0.74
N GLU A 210 -10.67 -1.08 -2.03
CA GLU A 210 -10.49 -2.36 -2.72
C GLU A 210 -9.03 -2.79 -2.73
N VAL A 211 -8.13 -1.85 -3.04
CA VAL A 211 -6.68 -2.08 -2.99
C VAL A 211 -6.21 -2.40 -1.56
N LEU A 212 -6.61 -1.61 -0.57
CA LEU A 212 -6.12 -1.76 0.81
C LEU A 212 -6.69 -2.98 1.55
N LYS A 213 -7.82 -3.53 1.12
CA LYS A 213 -8.35 -4.81 1.64
C LYS A 213 -7.53 -5.99 1.14
N ILE A 214 -7.22 -6.01 -0.17
CA ILE A 214 -6.65 -7.19 -0.83
C ILE A 214 -5.12 -7.24 -0.68
N THR A 215 -4.41 -6.16 -0.96
CA THR A 215 -2.95 -6.21 -1.15
C THR A 215 -2.17 -6.50 0.14
N PRO A 216 -2.50 -5.91 1.31
CA PRO A 216 -1.75 -6.21 2.54
C PRO A 216 -2.06 -7.63 3.04
N ALA A 217 -3.32 -8.07 2.93
CA ALA A 217 -3.74 -9.41 3.34
C ALA A 217 -3.08 -10.50 2.48
N ALA A 218 -3.09 -10.35 1.15
CA ALA A 218 -2.44 -11.30 0.25
C ALA A 218 -0.92 -11.32 0.47
N THR A 219 -0.30 -10.16 0.71
CA THR A 219 1.12 -10.08 1.07
C THR A 219 1.41 -10.81 2.38
N LEU A 220 0.58 -10.63 3.41
CA LEU A 220 0.72 -11.32 4.69
C LEU A 220 0.65 -12.84 4.55
N PHE A 221 -0.30 -13.35 3.77
CA PHE A 221 -0.39 -14.79 3.46
C PHE A 221 0.85 -15.28 2.73
N ALA A 222 1.34 -14.53 1.73
CA ALA A 222 2.57 -14.87 1.02
C ALA A 222 3.78 -14.92 1.95
N PHE A 223 3.84 -14.03 2.95
CA PHE A 223 4.86 -14.07 4.00
C PHE A 223 4.74 -15.29 4.88
N MET A 224 3.54 -15.66 5.31
CA MET A 224 3.33 -16.87 6.12
C MET A 224 3.78 -18.13 5.36
N VAL A 225 3.44 -18.25 4.08
CA VAL A 225 3.90 -19.35 3.22
C VAL A 225 5.44 -19.31 3.08
N GLY A 226 5.98 -18.16 2.68
CA GLY A 226 7.41 -17.98 2.42
C GLY A 226 8.29 -18.19 3.65
N VAL A 227 7.87 -17.70 4.83
CA VAL A 227 8.59 -17.91 6.10
C VAL A 227 8.52 -19.37 6.54
N THR A 228 7.35 -20.00 6.45
CA THR A 228 7.15 -21.41 6.84
C THR A 228 8.00 -22.36 6.01
N LEU A 229 8.18 -22.08 4.71
CA LEU A 229 9.04 -22.87 3.82
C LEU A 229 10.50 -22.45 3.85
N GLY A 230 10.77 -21.15 4.03
CA GLY A 230 12.11 -20.55 3.92
C GLY A 230 12.99 -20.80 5.13
N LEU A 231 12.41 -20.75 6.35
CA LEU A 231 13.14 -21.03 7.58
C LEU A 231 13.75 -22.44 7.58
N PRO A 232 12.98 -23.53 7.33
CA PRO A 232 13.54 -24.89 7.31
C PRO A 232 14.55 -25.10 6.19
N ALA A 233 14.30 -24.54 5.00
CA ALA A 233 15.21 -24.65 3.87
C ALA A 233 16.58 -24.03 4.17
N GLY A 234 16.61 -22.81 4.71
CA GLY A 234 17.87 -22.15 5.08
C GLY A 234 18.56 -22.82 6.28
N TYR A 235 17.79 -23.27 7.27
CA TYR A 235 18.34 -23.82 8.51
C TYR A 235 18.94 -25.21 8.30
N PHE A 236 18.13 -26.17 7.82
CA PHE A 236 18.56 -27.56 7.64
C PHE A 236 19.44 -27.76 6.39
N GLY A 237 19.19 -27.02 5.30
CA GLY A 237 19.91 -27.19 4.05
C GLY A 237 19.67 -28.55 3.37
N GLY A 238 20.61 -28.96 2.52
CA GLY A 238 20.61 -30.29 1.89
C GLY A 238 19.44 -30.51 0.92
N LYS A 239 18.85 -31.72 0.95
CA LYS A 239 17.80 -32.11 -0.02
C LYS A 239 16.52 -31.29 0.13
N LEU A 240 16.12 -30.95 1.37
CA LEU A 240 14.91 -30.16 1.62
C LEU A 240 15.03 -28.78 0.97
N ASP A 241 16.18 -28.14 1.14
CA ASP A 241 16.49 -26.86 0.51
C ASP A 241 16.46 -26.98 -1.02
N THR A 242 17.18 -27.94 -1.59
CA THR A 242 17.23 -28.14 -3.05
C THR A 242 15.83 -28.38 -3.64
N SER A 243 14.98 -29.18 -2.99
CA SER A 243 13.63 -29.47 -3.47
C SER A 243 12.70 -28.25 -3.43
N ILE A 244 12.66 -27.53 -2.30
CA ILE A 244 11.78 -26.35 -2.19
C ILE A 244 12.28 -25.23 -3.11
N THR A 245 13.59 -25.02 -3.17
CA THR A 245 14.21 -24.04 -4.07
C THR A 245 13.92 -24.38 -5.53
N PHE A 246 13.94 -25.65 -5.93
CA PHE A 246 13.56 -26.07 -7.28
C PHE A 246 12.10 -25.71 -7.61
N ILE A 247 11.16 -26.02 -6.72
CA ILE A 247 9.73 -25.69 -6.90
C ILE A 247 9.55 -24.16 -6.97
N ALA A 248 10.20 -23.41 -6.09
CA ALA A 248 10.16 -21.94 -6.09
C ALA A 248 10.75 -21.37 -7.40
N ASN A 249 11.83 -21.95 -7.91
CA ASN A 249 12.43 -21.55 -9.18
C ASN A 249 11.53 -21.87 -10.37
N LEU A 250 10.80 -22.99 -10.34
CA LEU A 250 9.82 -23.34 -11.37
C LEU A 250 8.67 -22.33 -11.41
N ALA A 251 8.12 -21.96 -10.25
CA ALA A 251 7.08 -20.94 -10.16
C ALA A 251 7.55 -19.58 -10.68
N LEU A 252 8.77 -19.17 -10.33
CA LEU A 252 9.36 -17.89 -10.73
C LEU A 252 9.91 -17.87 -12.16
N ALA A 253 9.96 -19.01 -12.85
CA ALA A 253 10.36 -19.07 -14.26
C ALA A 253 9.24 -18.53 -15.18
N PHE A 254 8.00 -18.53 -14.71
CA PHE A 254 6.88 -17.96 -15.46
C PHE A 254 6.86 -16.43 -15.35
N PRO A 255 6.63 -15.70 -16.45
CA PRO A 255 6.37 -14.27 -16.39
C PRO A 255 5.14 -14.01 -15.53
N VAL A 256 5.31 -13.22 -14.46
CA VAL A 256 4.29 -13.01 -13.43
C VAL A 256 2.95 -12.61 -14.03
N ILE A 257 2.93 -11.62 -14.93
CA ILE A 257 1.71 -11.13 -15.58
C ILE A 257 0.99 -12.23 -16.37
N LEU A 258 1.74 -13.09 -17.08
CA LEU A 258 1.14 -14.18 -17.85
C LEU A 258 0.53 -15.24 -16.93
N LEU A 259 1.17 -15.52 -15.80
CA LEU A 259 0.64 -16.46 -14.82
C LEU A 259 -0.70 -15.98 -14.25
N PHE A 260 -0.84 -14.68 -13.96
CA PHE A 260 -2.13 -14.12 -13.57
C PHE A 260 -3.17 -14.20 -14.68
N PHE A 261 -2.80 -13.81 -15.90
CA PHE A 261 -3.69 -13.91 -17.05
C PHE A 261 -4.24 -15.33 -17.18
N LEU A 262 -3.35 -16.32 -17.12
CA LEU A 262 -3.70 -17.74 -17.15
C LEU A 262 -4.66 -18.12 -16.01
N LEU A 263 -4.36 -17.73 -14.76
CA LEU A 263 -5.18 -18.11 -13.60
C LEU A 263 -6.58 -17.48 -13.59
N VAL A 264 -6.77 -16.38 -14.31
CA VAL A 264 -8.06 -15.69 -14.43
C VAL A 264 -8.84 -16.12 -15.67
N THR A 265 -8.25 -16.88 -16.62
CA THR A 265 -9.02 -17.28 -17.81
C THR A 265 -10.17 -18.22 -17.44
N PRO A 266 -11.34 -18.08 -18.08
CA PRO A 266 -12.52 -18.88 -17.75
C PRO A 266 -12.27 -20.39 -17.77
N GLU A 267 -11.40 -20.87 -18.64
CA GLU A 267 -11.06 -22.29 -18.77
C GLU A 267 -10.32 -22.81 -17.53
N ILE A 268 -9.37 -22.03 -17.00
CA ILE A 268 -8.57 -22.39 -15.81
C ILE A 268 -9.41 -22.25 -14.54
N VAL A 269 -10.28 -21.24 -14.49
CA VAL A 269 -11.26 -21.04 -13.41
C VAL A 269 -12.25 -22.20 -13.37
N ALA A 270 -12.81 -22.60 -14.52
CA ALA A 270 -13.73 -23.74 -14.63
C ALA A 270 -13.06 -25.08 -14.26
N ALA A 271 -11.75 -25.22 -14.51
CA ALA A 271 -10.98 -26.38 -14.04
C ALA A 271 -10.78 -26.40 -12.50
N GLY A 272 -11.17 -25.33 -11.79
CA GLY A 272 -11.06 -25.23 -10.33
C GLY A 272 -9.64 -24.98 -9.83
N VAL A 273 -8.68 -24.64 -10.70
CA VAL A 273 -7.26 -24.47 -10.33
C VAL A 273 -7.08 -23.46 -9.18
N PRO A 274 -7.67 -22.25 -9.22
CA PRO A 274 -7.56 -21.30 -8.11
C PRO A 274 -8.13 -21.84 -6.79
N GLN A 275 -9.18 -22.68 -6.84
CA GLN A 275 -9.79 -23.28 -5.66
C GLN A 275 -8.88 -24.36 -5.02
N TYR A 276 -8.22 -25.18 -5.83
CA TYR A 276 -7.23 -26.14 -5.32
C TYR A 276 -5.98 -25.43 -4.79
N MET A 277 -5.58 -24.33 -5.42
CA MET A 277 -4.49 -23.50 -4.91
C MET A 277 -4.83 -22.84 -3.57
N SER A 278 -6.05 -22.34 -3.39
CA SER A 278 -6.51 -21.76 -2.12
C SER A 278 -6.49 -22.81 -0.99
N MET A 279 -6.95 -24.04 -1.29
CA MET A 279 -6.88 -25.18 -0.37
C MET A 279 -5.46 -25.43 0.13
N VAL A 280 -4.44 -25.37 -0.74
CA VAL A 280 -3.05 -25.57 -0.32
C VAL A 280 -2.49 -24.35 0.41
N LEU A 281 -2.69 -23.15 -0.13
CA LEU A 281 -2.05 -21.93 0.35
C LEU A 281 -2.63 -21.44 1.67
N PHE A 282 -3.94 -21.58 1.90
CA PHE A 282 -4.61 -21.08 3.09
C PHE A 282 -4.41 -21.96 4.33
N VAL A 283 -3.82 -23.16 4.17
CA VAL A 283 -3.37 -24.00 5.30
C VAL A 283 -2.11 -23.43 5.95
N PHE A 284 -1.27 -22.69 5.22
CA PHE A 284 0.01 -22.20 5.75
C PHE A 284 -0.09 -21.29 6.97
N PRO A 285 -1.04 -20.32 7.07
CA PRO A 285 -1.26 -19.58 8.30
C PRO A 285 -1.50 -20.49 9.52
N ILE A 286 -2.30 -21.55 9.37
CA ILE A 286 -2.56 -22.52 10.44
C ILE A 286 -1.27 -23.24 10.82
N ILE A 287 -0.54 -23.77 9.83
CA ILE A 287 0.75 -24.44 10.06
C ILE A 287 1.71 -23.49 10.79
N PHE A 288 1.83 -22.25 10.32
CA PHE A 288 2.71 -21.24 10.89
C PHE A 288 2.41 -21.01 12.38
N PHE A 289 1.14 -20.72 12.74
CA PHE A 289 0.77 -20.47 14.14
C PHE A 289 0.86 -21.72 15.02
N VAL A 290 0.51 -22.90 14.50
CA VAL A 290 0.68 -24.17 15.23
C VAL A 290 2.15 -24.42 15.54
N VAL A 291 3.06 -24.27 14.57
CA VAL A 291 4.50 -24.43 14.78
C VAL A 291 5.05 -23.33 15.71
N LEU A 292 4.57 -22.10 15.60
CA LEU A 292 4.95 -20.98 16.45
C LEU A 292 4.61 -21.22 17.92
N PHE A 293 3.38 -21.62 18.23
CA PHE A 293 2.97 -21.89 19.61
C PHE A 293 3.56 -23.20 20.15
N ASN A 294 3.65 -24.23 19.31
CA ASN A 294 4.26 -25.50 19.69
C ASN A 294 5.75 -25.34 20.04
N SER A 295 6.50 -24.56 19.24
CA SER A 295 7.92 -24.31 19.50
C SER A 295 8.14 -23.56 20.82
N ARG A 296 7.38 -22.49 21.08
CA ARG A 296 7.58 -21.64 22.26
C ARG A 296 7.23 -22.34 23.58
N TYR A 297 6.13 -23.09 23.59
CA TYR A 297 5.52 -23.64 24.80
C TYR A 297 5.68 -25.14 24.93
N HIS A 298 6.69 -25.74 24.26
CA HIS A 298 6.86 -27.20 24.25
C HIS A 298 6.97 -27.81 25.67
N THR A 299 7.53 -27.05 26.63
CA THR A 299 7.64 -27.44 28.05
C THR A 299 6.37 -27.17 28.89
N GLN A 300 5.46 -26.31 28.42
CA GLN A 300 4.24 -25.90 29.13
C GLN A 300 3.00 -26.52 28.45
N ALA A 301 2.80 -27.83 28.65
CA ALA A 301 1.77 -28.60 27.96
C ALA A 301 0.35 -28.00 28.04
N PRO A 302 -0.16 -27.50 29.20
CA PRO A 302 -1.50 -26.90 29.26
C PRO A 302 -1.64 -25.67 28.36
N LYS A 303 -0.66 -24.77 28.40
CA LYS A 303 -0.65 -23.53 27.61
C LYS A 303 -0.48 -23.82 26.12
N ARG A 304 0.41 -24.74 25.77
CA ARG A 304 0.63 -25.22 24.40
C ARG A 304 -0.65 -25.82 23.81
N ASN A 305 -1.25 -26.77 24.51
CA ASN A 305 -2.44 -27.47 24.02
C ASN A 305 -3.60 -26.49 23.83
N LEU A 306 -3.78 -25.54 24.75
CA LEU A 306 -4.81 -24.51 24.61
C LEU A 306 -4.59 -23.63 23.37
N LEU A 307 -3.38 -23.08 23.19
CA LEU A 307 -3.09 -22.21 22.05
C LEU A 307 -3.14 -22.94 20.71
N VAL A 308 -2.61 -24.16 20.65
CA VAL A 308 -2.66 -25.00 19.45
C VAL A 308 -4.11 -25.42 19.15
N ALA A 309 -4.88 -25.84 20.15
CA ALA A 309 -6.29 -26.18 19.95
C ALA A 309 -7.11 -24.96 19.51
N ALA A 310 -6.91 -23.79 20.11
CA ALA A 310 -7.56 -22.55 19.68
C ALA A 310 -7.19 -22.20 18.23
N THR A 311 -5.91 -22.34 17.86
CA THR A 311 -5.43 -22.10 16.48
C THR A 311 -6.05 -23.09 15.50
N LEU A 312 -6.14 -24.37 15.85
CA LEU A 312 -6.75 -25.37 15.00
C LEU A 312 -8.25 -25.13 14.85
N VAL A 313 -8.98 -24.85 15.94
CA VAL A 313 -10.43 -24.61 15.88
C VAL A 313 -10.75 -23.34 15.09
N ILE A 314 -10.17 -22.21 15.47
CA ILE A 314 -10.44 -20.92 14.81
C ILE A 314 -9.85 -20.92 13.40
N GLY A 315 -8.63 -21.45 13.25
CA GLY A 315 -7.93 -21.49 11.97
C GLY A 315 -8.58 -22.43 10.97
N LEU A 316 -8.96 -23.66 11.36
CA LEU A 316 -9.70 -24.57 10.47
C LEU A 316 -11.08 -24.02 10.14
N TRP A 317 -11.76 -23.37 11.09
CA TRP A 317 -13.03 -22.72 10.79
C TRP A 317 -12.87 -21.61 9.74
N ALA A 318 -11.95 -20.68 9.96
CA ALA A 318 -11.65 -19.62 8.99
C ALA A 318 -11.19 -20.19 7.64
N TYR A 319 -10.33 -21.20 7.64
CA TYR A 319 -9.87 -21.87 6.44
C TYR A 319 -11.03 -22.51 5.66
N LEU A 320 -11.91 -23.25 6.34
CA LEU A 320 -13.07 -23.87 5.70
C LEU A 320 -14.01 -22.81 5.11
N SER A 321 -14.24 -21.70 5.81
CA SER A 321 -15.00 -20.55 5.27
C SER A 321 -14.32 -19.89 4.07
N LEU A 322 -12.99 -19.73 4.08
CA LEU A 322 -12.26 -19.10 2.97
C LEU A 322 -12.22 -19.94 1.70
N ILE A 323 -12.28 -21.27 1.81
CA ILE A 323 -12.27 -22.19 0.66
C ILE A 323 -13.68 -22.63 0.25
N SER A 324 -14.70 -22.39 1.07
CA SER A 324 -16.05 -22.81 0.75
C SER A 324 -16.76 -21.79 -0.11
N ASN A 325 -17.51 -22.28 -1.09
CA ASN A 325 -18.53 -21.49 -1.75
C ASN A 325 -19.72 -22.41 -2.00
N ALA A 326 -20.69 -22.36 -1.09
CA ALA A 326 -21.87 -23.22 -1.11
C ALA A 326 -22.88 -22.84 -2.21
N ASP A 327 -22.76 -21.62 -2.75
CA ASP A 327 -23.68 -21.05 -3.74
C ASP A 327 -23.32 -21.42 -5.18
N ASP A 328 -22.07 -21.79 -5.44
CA ASP A 328 -21.62 -22.21 -6.76
C ASP A 328 -21.92 -23.72 -7.01
N PRO A 329 -22.87 -24.05 -7.91
CA PRO A 329 -23.23 -25.44 -8.17
C PRO A 329 -22.17 -26.22 -8.95
N ASP A 330 -21.25 -25.53 -9.64
CA ASP A 330 -20.25 -26.14 -10.52
C ASP A 330 -18.99 -26.60 -9.74
N LEU A 331 -18.86 -26.19 -8.47
CA LEU A 331 -17.73 -26.60 -7.63
C LEU A 331 -17.85 -28.06 -7.15
N PRO A 332 -16.71 -28.78 -7.07
CA PRO A 332 -16.64 -30.10 -6.45
C PRO A 332 -17.19 -30.12 -5.02
N LEU A 333 -17.75 -31.26 -4.58
CA LEU A 333 -18.38 -31.43 -3.27
C LEU A 333 -17.52 -30.87 -2.12
N ILE A 334 -16.20 -31.08 -2.17
CA ILE A 334 -15.25 -30.66 -1.11
C ILE A 334 -15.31 -29.16 -0.80
N PHE A 335 -15.67 -28.32 -1.77
CA PHE A 335 -15.79 -26.86 -1.60
C PHE A 335 -17.21 -26.41 -1.23
N ARG A 336 -18.17 -27.34 -1.20
CA ARG A 336 -19.59 -27.10 -0.88
C ARG A 336 -20.01 -27.74 0.45
N LEU A 337 -19.08 -28.45 1.12
CA LEU A 337 -19.35 -29.15 2.37
C LEU A 337 -19.64 -28.22 3.55
N TRP A 338 -19.14 -26.97 3.51
CA TRP A 338 -19.26 -26.07 4.64
C TRP A 338 -20.67 -25.45 4.73
N PRO A 339 -21.39 -25.59 5.86
CA PRO A 339 -22.75 -25.07 5.98
C PRO A 339 -22.78 -23.55 5.97
N LYS A 340 -23.69 -22.95 5.18
CA LYS A 340 -23.89 -21.48 5.11
C LYS A 340 -24.01 -20.76 6.45
N PRO A 341 -24.72 -21.28 7.48
CA PRO A 341 -24.80 -20.59 8.78
C PRO A 341 -23.46 -20.51 9.54
N LEU A 342 -22.51 -21.37 9.20
CA LEU A 342 -21.16 -21.38 9.76
C LEU A 342 -20.16 -20.68 8.85
N ASP A 343 -20.58 -20.20 7.68
CA ASP A 343 -19.70 -19.49 6.77
C ASP A 343 -19.49 -18.06 7.25
N LEU A 344 -18.24 -17.73 7.55
CA LEU A 344 -17.85 -16.40 8.04
C LEU A 344 -17.68 -15.39 6.92
N PHE A 345 -17.36 -15.85 5.71
CA PHE A 345 -16.91 -14.99 4.62
C PHE A 345 -17.54 -15.43 3.30
N ASP A 346 -18.28 -14.54 2.65
CA ASP A 346 -18.70 -14.73 1.26
C ASP A 346 -17.70 -13.99 0.35
N ILE A 347 -16.71 -14.72 -0.15
CA ILE A 347 -15.70 -14.17 -1.07
C ILE A 347 -16.15 -14.44 -2.50
N GLN A 348 -16.41 -13.36 -3.25
CA GLN A 348 -16.67 -13.46 -4.68
C GLN A 348 -15.52 -14.22 -5.38
N GLY A 349 -15.87 -15.18 -6.24
CA GLY A 349 -14.89 -16.06 -6.91
C GLY A 349 -13.76 -15.29 -7.60
N ASN A 350 -14.07 -14.16 -8.24
CA ASN A 350 -13.07 -13.30 -8.89
C ASN A 350 -12.03 -12.73 -7.91
N ILE A 351 -12.46 -12.29 -6.72
CA ILE A 351 -11.57 -11.76 -5.68
C ILE A 351 -10.67 -12.88 -5.14
N LEU A 352 -11.22 -14.09 -4.95
CA LEU A 352 -10.45 -15.25 -4.53
C LEU A 352 -9.35 -15.59 -5.53
N ILE A 353 -9.66 -15.60 -6.83
CA ILE A 353 -8.69 -15.86 -7.89
C ILE A 353 -7.53 -14.88 -7.82
N VAL A 354 -7.82 -13.58 -7.73
CA VAL A 354 -6.79 -12.54 -7.61
C VAL A 354 -5.95 -12.73 -6.36
N PHE A 355 -6.60 -12.94 -5.21
CA PHE A 355 -5.92 -13.12 -3.93
C PHE A 355 -4.96 -14.31 -3.95
N VAL A 356 -5.43 -15.48 -4.38
CA VAL A 356 -4.66 -16.72 -4.46
C VAL A 356 -3.50 -16.59 -5.44
N SER A 357 -3.72 -15.94 -6.58
CA SER A 357 -2.69 -15.69 -7.59
C SER A 357 -1.59 -14.79 -7.02
N VAL A 358 -1.95 -13.75 -6.27
CA VAL A 358 -0.99 -12.87 -5.57
C VAL A 358 -0.18 -13.64 -4.53
N VAL A 359 -0.83 -14.48 -3.72
CA VAL A 359 -0.15 -15.29 -2.70
C VAL A 359 0.83 -16.25 -3.37
N PHE A 360 0.39 -16.98 -4.40
CA PHE A 360 1.22 -17.95 -5.11
C PHE A 360 2.45 -17.30 -5.74
N VAL A 361 2.29 -16.14 -6.39
CA VAL A 361 3.40 -15.43 -7.04
C VAL A 361 4.40 -14.86 -6.04
N ASN A 362 3.92 -14.29 -4.92
CA ASN A 362 4.80 -13.64 -3.96
C ASN A 362 5.51 -14.63 -3.04
N SER A 363 4.91 -15.78 -2.73
CA SER A 363 5.44 -16.75 -1.76
C SER A 363 6.86 -17.26 -2.09
N PRO A 364 7.19 -17.66 -3.34
CA PRO A 364 8.55 -18.06 -3.73
C PRO A 364 9.59 -16.96 -3.51
N THR A 365 9.20 -15.71 -3.76
CA THR A 365 10.09 -14.55 -3.63
C THR A 365 10.39 -14.24 -2.16
N VAL A 366 9.37 -14.33 -1.29
CA VAL A 366 9.56 -14.22 0.17
C VAL A 366 10.39 -15.40 0.68
N PHE A 367 10.10 -16.62 0.24
CA PHE A 367 10.88 -17.82 0.56
C PHE A 367 12.38 -17.61 0.31
N ARG A 368 12.74 -17.08 -0.87
CA ARG A 368 14.15 -16.84 -1.25
C ARG A 368 14.83 -15.85 -0.30
N ILE A 369 14.14 -14.77 0.08
CA ILE A 369 14.69 -13.75 1.00
C ILE A 369 14.87 -14.33 2.40
N VAL A 370 13.83 -14.97 2.95
CA VAL A 370 13.90 -15.60 4.28
C VAL A 370 15.02 -16.62 4.32
N ARG A 371 15.10 -17.50 3.32
CA ARG A 371 16.18 -18.48 3.18
C ARG A 371 17.56 -17.83 3.16
N GLY A 372 17.74 -16.77 2.37
CA GLY A 372 19.01 -16.03 2.29
C GLY A 372 19.43 -15.44 3.63
N ILE A 373 18.50 -14.81 4.35
CA ILE A 373 18.75 -14.25 5.69
C ILE A 373 19.11 -15.36 6.68
N VAL A 374 18.40 -16.49 6.64
CA VAL A 374 18.66 -17.62 7.54
C VAL A 374 20.06 -18.21 7.31
N LEU A 375 20.50 -18.31 6.05
CA LEU A 375 21.85 -18.81 5.73
C LEU A 375 22.95 -17.94 6.33
N ASP A 376 22.76 -16.63 6.44
CA ASP A 376 23.67 -15.73 7.15
C ASP A 376 23.53 -15.88 8.68
N ILE A 377 22.31 -15.69 9.19
CA ILE A 377 22.05 -15.61 10.64
C ILE A 377 22.37 -16.92 11.36
N LYS A 378 22.18 -18.09 10.73
CA LYS A 378 22.41 -19.37 11.41
C LYS A 378 23.87 -19.61 11.81
N THR A 379 24.81 -18.82 11.27
CA THR A 379 26.25 -18.89 11.59
C THR A 379 26.64 -18.06 12.82
N ARG A 380 25.71 -17.29 13.41
CA ARG A 380 25.98 -16.37 14.53
C ARG A 380 26.05 -17.12 15.88
N ASP A 381 26.89 -16.62 16.79
CA ASP A 381 27.16 -17.25 18.08
C ASP A 381 25.92 -17.47 18.96
N TYR A 382 24.93 -16.57 18.93
CA TYR A 382 23.70 -16.74 19.70
C TYR A 382 22.87 -17.95 19.25
N VAL A 383 22.98 -18.35 17.98
CA VAL A 383 22.34 -19.57 17.45
C VAL A 383 23.03 -20.80 18.01
N ALA A 384 24.38 -20.82 18.02
CA ALA A 384 25.17 -21.90 18.62
C ALA A 384 24.93 -22.00 20.14
N ALA A 385 24.81 -20.87 20.84
CA ALA A 385 24.44 -20.84 22.25
C ALA A 385 23.05 -21.45 22.47
N GLY A 386 22.07 -21.14 21.60
CA GLY A 386 20.74 -21.75 21.61
C GLY A 386 20.77 -23.27 21.46
N GLN A 387 21.58 -23.78 20.52
CA GLN A 387 21.78 -25.23 20.32
C GLN A 387 22.43 -25.90 21.53
N THR A 388 23.40 -25.22 22.16
CA THR A 388 24.11 -25.73 23.35
C THR A 388 23.17 -25.87 24.56
N ARG A 389 22.12 -25.03 24.65
CA ARG A 389 21.05 -25.17 25.65
C ARG A 389 20.12 -26.37 25.39
N GLY A 390 20.23 -27.03 24.23
CA GLY A 390 19.35 -28.13 23.83
C GLY A 390 18.00 -27.68 23.28
N GLU A 391 17.87 -26.42 22.83
CA GLU A 391 16.62 -25.93 22.24
C GLU A 391 16.30 -26.64 20.91
N GLY A 392 15.02 -26.91 20.67
CA GLY A 392 14.58 -27.59 19.46
C GLY A 392 14.80 -26.75 18.18
N PRO A 393 14.96 -27.38 16.99
CA PRO A 393 15.21 -26.64 15.74
C PRO A 393 14.16 -25.56 15.42
N TRP A 394 12.88 -25.86 15.65
CA TRP A 394 11.79 -24.90 15.44
C TRP A 394 11.84 -23.72 16.42
N TYR A 395 12.30 -23.96 17.65
CA TYR A 395 12.51 -22.90 18.62
C TYR A 395 13.61 -21.95 18.12
N ILE A 396 14.74 -22.50 17.72
CA ILE A 396 15.87 -21.72 17.20
C ILE A 396 15.44 -20.90 15.97
N MET A 397 14.78 -21.53 14.99
CA MET A 397 14.35 -20.83 13.78
C MET A 397 13.36 -19.68 14.05
N LEU A 398 12.36 -19.88 14.91
CA LEU A 398 11.29 -18.90 15.12
C LEU A 398 11.57 -17.88 16.23
N TRP A 399 12.40 -18.23 17.22
CA TRP A 399 12.62 -17.40 18.41
C TRP A 399 14.05 -16.89 18.55
N GLU A 400 15.03 -17.46 17.83
CA GLU A 400 16.40 -16.93 17.79
C GLU A 400 16.72 -16.31 16.42
N ILE A 401 16.33 -16.95 15.30
CA ILE A 401 16.65 -16.45 13.95
C ILE A 401 15.64 -15.41 13.47
N LEU A 402 14.34 -15.75 13.45
CA LEU A 402 13.30 -14.87 12.88
C LEU A 402 13.22 -13.47 13.54
N PRO A 403 13.35 -13.31 14.88
CA PRO A 403 13.32 -12.00 15.51
C PRO A 403 14.52 -11.12 15.11
N ASN A 404 15.67 -11.73 14.80
CA ASN A 404 16.84 -11.01 14.29
C ASN A 404 16.72 -10.69 12.78
N ALA A 405 15.90 -11.45 12.04
CA ALA A 405 15.54 -11.15 10.66
C ALA A 405 14.44 -10.08 10.51
N ARG A 406 13.82 -9.62 11.61
CA ARG A 406 12.61 -8.76 11.58
C ARG A 406 12.81 -7.46 10.80
N GLY A 407 13.97 -6.82 10.91
CA GLY A 407 14.24 -5.52 10.27
C GLY A 407 14.16 -5.62 8.75
N PRO A 408 15.01 -6.43 8.11
CA PRO A 408 14.94 -6.70 6.67
C PRO A 408 13.58 -7.22 6.21
N LEU A 409 12.92 -8.09 7.00
CA LEU A 409 11.62 -8.66 6.62
C LEU A 409 10.49 -7.62 6.66
N ILE A 410 10.50 -6.68 7.61
CA ILE A 410 9.50 -5.59 7.67
C ILE A 410 9.69 -4.65 6.46
N VAL A 411 10.93 -4.31 6.12
CA VAL A 411 11.23 -3.48 4.93
C VAL A 411 10.74 -4.16 3.66
N ASP A 412 11.07 -5.45 3.48
CA ASP A 412 10.61 -6.25 2.34
C ASP A 412 9.07 -6.38 2.30
N PHE A 413 8.43 -6.52 3.47
CA PHE A 413 6.97 -6.56 3.57
C PHE A 413 6.33 -5.28 3.04
N CYS A 414 6.82 -4.11 3.47
CA CYS A 414 6.34 -2.81 2.98
C CYS A 414 6.50 -2.65 1.46
N LEU A 415 7.67 -2.99 0.92
CA LEU A 415 7.93 -2.92 -0.53
C LEU A 415 7.00 -3.85 -1.32
N ARG A 416 6.73 -5.05 -0.80
CA ARG A 416 5.86 -6.04 -1.44
C ARG A 416 4.41 -5.63 -1.49
N ILE A 417 3.90 -4.92 -0.49
CA ILE A 417 2.57 -4.32 -0.58
C ILE A 417 2.52 -3.35 -1.76
N GLY A 418 3.58 -2.56 -1.98
CA GLY A 418 3.69 -1.65 -3.11
C GLY A 418 3.66 -2.38 -4.45
N TYR A 419 4.50 -3.40 -4.63
CA TYR A 419 4.50 -4.20 -5.86
C TYR A 419 3.19 -4.96 -6.09
N THR A 420 2.59 -5.49 -5.03
CA THR A 420 1.29 -6.16 -5.09
C THR A 420 0.17 -5.19 -5.45
N THR A 421 0.26 -3.93 -5.02
CA THR A 421 -0.67 -2.86 -5.40
C THR A 421 -0.56 -2.51 -6.88
N ILE A 422 0.65 -2.36 -7.41
CA ILE A 422 0.87 -2.17 -8.85
C ILE A 422 0.30 -3.34 -9.64
N LEU A 423 0.57 -4.56 -9.17
CA LEU A 423 0.10 -5.78 -9.81
C LEU A 423 -1.43 -5.86 -9.82
N LEU A 424 -2.09 -5.61 -8.69
CA LEU A 424 -3.55 -5.56 -8.60
C LEU A 424 -4.15 -4.52 -9.57
N GLY A 425 -3.59 -3.31 -9.58
CA GLY A 425 -4.00 -2.27 -10.54
C GLY A 425 -3.73 -2.66 -12.00
N THR A 426 -2.70 -3.46 -12.26
CA THR A 426 -2.41 -3.99 -13.60
C THR A 426 -3.45 -5.03 -14.02
N LEU A 427 -3.89 -5.90 -13.09
CA LEU A 427 -4.94 -6.88 -13.33
C LEU A 427 -6.28 -6.21 -13.61
N GLY A 428 -6.67 -5.26 -12.76
CA GLY A 428 -7.86 -4.45 -12.99
C GLY A 428 -7.78 -3.68 -14.31
N PHE A 429 -6.61 -3.17 -14.68
CA PHE A 429 -6.40 -2.49 -15.97
C PHE A 429 -6.60 -3.44 -17.17
N PHE A 430 -6.21 -4.71 -17.06
CA PHE A 430 -6.50 -5.72 -18.08
C PHE A 430 -7.93 -6.27 -18.00
N GLY A 431 -8.74 -5.84 -17.04
CA GLY A 431 -10.10 -6.32 -16.82
C GLY A 431 -10.16 -7.72 -16.22
N LEU A 432 -9.10 -8.13 -15.51
CA LEU A 432 -8.95 -9.46 -14.93
C LEU A 432 -9.22 -9.44 -13.43
N GLY A 433 -10.15 -10.28 -12.98
CA GLY A 433 -10.28 -10.63 -11.56
C GLY A 433 -11.03 -9.62 -10.68
N VAL A 434 -11.59 -8.57 -11.27
CA VAL A 434 -12.52 -7.64 -10.58
C VAL A 434 -13.78 -7.47 -11.42
N SER A 435 -14.91 -7.17 -10.78
CA SER A 435 -16.15 -6.91 -11.53
C SER A 435 -16.01 -5.64 -12.38
N PRO A 436 -16.63 -5.57 -13.58
CA PRO A 436 -16.51 -4.40 -14.46
C PRO A 436 -16.98 -3.09 -13.82
N GLU A 437 -17.94 -3.15 -12.90
CA GLU A 437 -18.50 -1.97 -12.24
C GLU A 437 -17.68 -1.51 -11.03
N SER A 438 -16.78 -2.37 -10.52
CA SER A 438 -15.98 -2.10 -9.32
C SER A 438 -15.21 -0.78 -9.45
N PRO A 439 -15.05 -0.03 -8.34
CA PRO A 439 -14.25 1.20 -8.33
C PRO A 439 -12.74 0.94 -8.31
N ASP A 440 -12.28 -0.24 -8.73
CA ASP A 440 -10.85 -0.55 -8.79
C ASP A 440 -10.07 0.50 -9.61
N TRP A 441 -8.90 0.89 -9.11
CA TRP A 441 -8.10 1.93 -9.77
C TRP A 441 -7.64 1.49 -11.15
N GLY A 442 -7.25 0.22 -11.31
CA GLY A 442 -6.83 -0.35 -12.59
C GLY A 442 -7.92 -0.30 -13.63
N SER A 443 -9.11 -0.82 -13.31
CA SER A 443 -10.26 -0.83 -14.22
C SER A 443 -10.67 0.59 -14.62
N THR A 444 -10.72 1.50 -13.64
CA THR A 444 -11.08 2.91 -13.88
C THR A 444 -10.07 3.62 -14.78
N ILE A 445 -8.77 3.35 -14.63
CA ILE A 445 -7.73 3.85 -15.55
C ILE A 445 -7.94 3.30 -16.97
N ASN A 446 -8.23 2.00 -17.10
CA ASN A 446 -8.46 1.37 -18.41
C ASN A 446 -9.70 1.92 -19.12
N GLU A 447 -10.76 2.22 -18.38
CA GLU A 447 -11.97 2.85 -18.94
C GLU A 447 -11.70 4.28 -19.41
N GLY A 448 -11.04 5.08 -18.56
CA GLY A 448 -10.70 6.47 -18.88
C GLY A 448 -9.67 6.61 -20.00
N ARG A 449 -8.81 5.61 -20.24
CA ARG A 449 -7.73 5.69 -21.24
C ARG A 449 -8.24 5.97 -22.66
N ARG A 450 -9.44 5.51 -22.98
CA ARG A 450 -10.05 5.67 -24.32
C ARG A 450 -10.36 7.13 -24.65
N LEU A 451 -10.48 7.98 -23.62
CA LEU A 451 -10.86 9.37 -23.76
C LEU A 451 -9.75 10.34 -23.33
N LEU A 452 -8.54 9.85 -23.00
CA LEU A 452 -7.44 10.68 -22.48
C LEU A 452 -7.09 11.90 -23.34
N THR A 453 -7.24 11.80 -24.66
CA THR A 453 -6.95 12.90 -25.59
C THR A 453 -8.00 14.02 -25.56
N ILE A 454 -9.19 13.73 -25.03
CA ILE A 454 -10.33 14.66 -24.98
C ILE A 454 -10.61 15.06 -23.52
N TYR A 455 -10.80 14.05 -22.66
CA TYR A 455 -11.12 14.17 -21.25
C TYR A 455 -10.10 13.38 -20.42
N PRO A 456 -9.05 14.03 -19.88
CA PRO A 456 -8.03 13.34 -19.10
C PRO A 456 -8.48 13.04 -17.65
N HIS A 457 -9.50 13.75 -17.15
CA HIS A 457 -9.92 13.68 -15.76
C HIS A 457 -10.46 12.31 -15.29
N PRO A 458 -11.02 11.40 -16.10
CA PRO A 458 -11.44 10.09 -15.58
C PRO A 458 -10.28 9.15 -15.25
N ALA A 459 -9.14 9.27 -15.94
CA ALA A 459 -8.00 8.37 -15.79
C ALA A 459 -6.91 8.92 -14.84
N LEU A 460 -6.71 10.24 -14.79
CA LEU A 460 -5.61 10.83 -14.02
C LEU A 460 -5.75 10.65 -12.49
N PRO A 461 -6.91 10.92 -11.85
CA PRO A 461 -7.06 10.78 -10.41
C PRO A 461 -6.78 9.37 -9.86
N PRO A 462 -7.36 8.27 -10.39
CA PRO A 462 -7.02 6.93 -9.91
C PRO A 462 -5.56 6.55 -10.18
N ALA A 463 -4.94 7.05 -11.27
CA ALA A 463 -3.52 6.85 -11.54
C ALA A 463 -2.63 7.56 -10.51
N LEU A 464 -2.94 8.81 -10.16
CA LEU A 464 -2.25 9.57 -9.11
C LEU A 464 -2.46 8.94 -7.73
N ALA A 465 -3.65 8.39 -7.48
CA ALA A 465 -3.95 7.67 -6.25
C ALA A 465 -3.08 6.42 -6.09
N LEU A 466 -3.04 5.56 -7.12
CA LEU A 466 -2.18 4.39 -7.16
C LEU A 466 -0.71 4.77 -7.00
N MET A 467 -0.23 5.75 -7.76
CA MET A 467 1.16 6.21 -7.71
C MET A 467 1.53 6.73 -6.31
N SER A 468 0.67 7.53 -5.68
CA SER A 468 0.95 8.12 -4.37
C SER A 468 0.94 7.08 -3.24
N LEU A 469 0.07 6.08 -3.28
CA LEU A 469 0.09 4.96 -2.32
C LEU A 469 1.36 4.14 -2.44
N VAL A 470 1.73 3.76 -3.67
CA VAL A 470 2.94 2.97 -3.94
C VAL A 470 4.20 3.75 -3.54
N LEU A 471 4.27 5.04 -3.87
CA LEU A 471 5.36 5.91 -3.44
C LEU A 471 5.43 5.99 -1.91
N GLY A 472 4.27 6.14 -1.25
CA GLY A 472 4.19 6.13 0.21
C GLY A 472 4.78 4.86 0.83
N LEU A 473 4.44 3.68 0.28
CA LEU A 473 4.96 2.39 0.75
C LEU A 473 6.47 2.24 0.53
N ASN A 474 6.99 2.73 -0.60
CA ASN A 474 8.42 2.71 -0.88
C ASN A 474 9.20 3.63 0.07
N LEU A 475 8.75 4.88 0.25
CA LEU A 475 9.39 5.83 1.18
C LEU A 475 9.30 5.34 2.64
N LEU A 476 8.19 4.70 3.02
CA LEU A 476 8.03 4.08 4.34
C LEU A 476 9.07 2.97 4.54
N ALA A 477 9.26 2.11 3.54
CA ALA A 477 10.25 1.04 3.59
C ALA A 477 11.68 1.58 3.65
N ASP A 478 12.00 2.62 2.88
CA ASP A 478 13.31 3.27 2.89
C ASP A 478 13.61 3.92 4.25
N GLY A 479 12.63 4.61 4.85
CA GLY A 479 12.77 5.15 6.20
C GLY A 479 12.99 4.08 7.26
N LEU A 480 12.27 2.96 7.20
CA LEU A 480 12.48 1.82 8.10
C LEU A 480 13.85 1.16 7.90
N ARG A 481 14.31 1.07 6.65
CA ARG A 481 15.62 0.52 6.30
C ARG A 481 16.75 1.37 6.87
N GLU A 482 16.67 2.69 6.67
CA GLU A 482 17.66 3.64 7.16
C GLU A 482 17.86 3.51 8.67
N GLU A 483 16.76 3.43 9.42
CA GLU A 483 16.81 3.28 10.89
C GLU A 483 17.27 1.88 11.32
N SER A 484 16.90 0.83 10.58
CA SER A 484 17.37 -0.53 10.87
C SER A 484 18.87 -0.74 10.69
N LEU A 485 19.54 0.11 9.90
CA LEU A 485 20.99 0.07 9.67
C LEU A 485 21.78 0.88 10.71
N LYS A 486 21.11 1.76 11.46
CA LYS A 486 21.70 2.55 12.55
C LYS A 486 21.76 1.77 13.88
N ASP A 487 20.97 0.70 13.98
CA ASP A 487 20.95 -0.27 15.08
C ASP A 487 21.95 -1.41 14.86
#